data_AF-S8AF35-F1
#
_entry.id   AF-S8AF35-F1
#
_cell.length_a   1.000
_cell.length_b   1.000
_cell.length_c   1.000
_cell.angle_alpha   90.00
_cell.angle_beta   90.00
_cell.angle_gamma   90.00
#
_symmetry.space_group_name_H-M   'P 1'
#
loop_
_entity.id
_entity.type
_entity.pdbx_description
1 polymer ?
#
loop_
_entity_poly.entity_id
_entity_poly.type
_entity_poly.pdbx_seq_one_letter_code
_entity_poly.pdbx_strand_id
1 'polypeptide(L)'
;MAYTRRNFSTRATIDVSKVFGSGSFKLVYAGTYKTGQRKGQSCVAKEFKSGSVVEEHYFEEELNICAKAQEIINEFNEAEIIEQEIHPNKPEIWTYTGGRKSGQKNLVEPMITNFEKFNSNSGWVKQNSNGWTVVMQALSHFSYHNSGGEYLLCDLQGGRYSDGCVLSDPVIMSKDQDCGPADLGMDGIMSFFQRHRCGEYCESSWSKPPIIGKARIPMTQGTSMQAYLTTGRTRLPLSRAIKNRPSPILED
;
A
#
# COMPACT_ATOMS: atom_id res chain seq x y z
N MET A 1 8.63 -15.34 -8.65
CA MET A 1 7.24 -15.55 -9.12
C MET A 1 6.41 -14.33 -8.69
N ALA A 2 5.28 -14.00 -9.32
CA ALA A 2 4.50 -12.84 -8.86
C ALA A 2 3.62 -13.22 -7.66
N TYR A 3 4.05 -12.89 -6.44
CA TYR A 3 3.31 -13.15 -5.19
C TYR A 3 2.14 -12.18 -5.07
N THR A 4 1.04 -12.38 -5.81
CA THR A 4 -0.09 -11.44 -5.78
C THR A 4 -1.45 -12.12 -5.86
N ARG A 5 -2.40 -11.56 -5.12
CA ARG A 5 -3.78 -12.02 -5.08
C ARG A 5 -4.65 -11.12 -5.96
N ARG A 6 -5.06 -11.65 -7.11
CA ARG A 6 -5.83 -10.93 -8.15
C ARG A 6 -7.32 -11.23 -8.09
N ASN A 7 -8.15 -10.39 -8.73
CA ASN A 7 -9.59 -10.60 -8.84
C ASN A 7 -9.97 -11.83 -9.66
N PHE A 8 -9.33 -12.05 -10.81
CA PHE A 8 -9.68 -13.10 -11.78
C PHE A 8 -11.19 -13.20 -12.08
N SER A 9 -11.86 -12.05 -12.04
CA SER A 9 -13.30 -11.87 -12.21
C SER A 9 -13.52 -10.55 -12.93
N THR A 10 -14.70 -10.38 -13.53
CA THR A 10 -15.07 -9.18 -14.28
C THR A 10 -16.36 -8.53 -13.78
N ARG A 11 -17.07 -9.19 -12.87
CA ARG A 11 -18.33 -8.72 -12.29
C ARG A 11 -18.48 -9.16 -10.85
N ALA A 12 -19.08 -8.31 -10.03
CA ALA A 12 -19.45 -8.60 -8.64
C ALA A 12 -20.77 -7.90 -8.30
N THR A 13 -21.46 -8.40 -7.28
CA THR A 13 -22.54 -7.66 -6.62
C THR A 13 -21.96 -7.05 -5.34
N ILE A 14 -22.06 -5.73 -5.21
CA ILE A 14 -21.57 -4.96 -4.07
C ILE A 14 -22.77 -4.44 -3.28
N ASP A 15 -22.78 -4.65 -1.97
CA ASP A 15 -23.78 -4.06 -1.08
C ASP A 15 -23.35 -2.65 -0.68
N VAL A 16 -23.84 -1.67 -1.43
CA VAL A 16 -23.57 -0.25 -1.19
C VAL A 16 -24.49 0.38 -0.14
N SER A 17 -25.44 -0.38 0.42
CA SER A 17 -26.38 0.12 1.44
C SER A 17 -25.73 0.22 2.82
N LYS A 18 -24.65 -0.53 3.04
CA LYS A 18 -23.96 -0.61 4.33
C LYS A 18 -22.45 -0.50 4.11
N VAL A 19 -21.84 0.45 4.82
CA VAL A 19 -20.37 0.53 4.90
C VAL A 19 -19.88 -0.68 5.70
N PHE A 20 -19.04 -1.50 5.06
CA PHE A 20 -18.39 -2.66 5.68
C PHE A 20 -17.18 -2.24 6.52
N GLY A 21 -16.43 -1.24 6.04
CA GLY A 21 -15.27 -0.68 6.73
C GLY A 21 -14.97 0.74 6.26
N SER A 22 -14.16 1.47 7.02
CA SER A 22 -13.78 2.85 6.70
C SER A 22 -12.34 3.09 7.12
N GLY A 23 -11.50 3.53 6.18
CA GLY A 23 -10.14 4.00 6.46
C GLY A 23 -10.09 5.53 6.55
N SER A 24 -8.90 6.11 6.55
CA SER A 24 -8.75 7.58 6.47
C SER A 24 -9.38 8.12 5.18
N PHE A 25 -9.07 7.49 4.03
CA PHE A 25 -9.42 7.99 2.69
C PHE A 25 -10.58 7.29 2.01
N LYS A 26 -10.84 6.03 2.37
CA LYS A 26 -11.73 5.16 1.60
C LYS A 26 -12.88 4.64 2.46
N LEU A 27 -14.06 4.54 1.85
CA LEU A 27 -15.15 3.70 2.31
C LEU A 27 -15.02 2.33 1.66
N VAL A 28 -15.33 1.28 2.41
CA VAL A 28 -15.25 -0.10 1.96
C VAL A 28 -16.63 -0.72 2.02
N TYR A 29 -17.04 -1.34 0.92
CA TYR A 29 -18.30 -2.05 0.77
C TYR A 29 -18.04 -3.53 0.52
N ALA A 30 -18.82 -4.40 1.14
CA ALA A 30 -18.70 -5.84 0.94
C ALA A 30 -19.41 -6.27 -0.35
N GLY A 31 -18.92 -7.33 -0.97
CA GLY A 31 -19.53 -7.90 -2.15
C GLY A 31 -19.19 -9.35 -2.41
N THR A 32 -19.69 -9.85 -3.53
CA THR A 32 -19.45 -11.23 -3.99
C THR A 32 -19.22 -11.24 -5.49
N TYR A 33 -18.14 -11.85 -5.94
CA TYR A 33 -17.86 -12.01 -7.36
C TYR A 33 -18.93 -12.87 -8.04
N LYS A 34 -19.31 -12.50 -9.27
CA LYS A 34 -20.35 -13.16 -10.07
C LYS A 34 -19.81 -13.94 -11.27
N THR A 35 -18.57 -13.66 -11.68
CA THR A 35 -17.91 -14.32 -12.83
C THR A 35 -16.49 -14.75 -12.48
N GLY A 36 -15.85 -15.42 -13.44
CA GLY A 36 -14.43 -15.78 -13.37
C GLY A 36 -14.10 -16.84 -12.33
N GLN A 37 -12.81 -17.03 -12.07
CA GLN A 37 -12.29 -18.08 -11.18
C GLN A 37 -12.70 -17.85 -9.71
N ARG A 38 -13.00 -16.60 -9.34
CA ARG A 38 -13.46 -16.25 -7.99
C ARG A 38 -14.97 -16.21 -7.82
N LYS A 39 -15.77 -16.65 -8.81
CA LYS A 39 -17.23 -16.62 -8.71
C LYS A 39 -17.72 -17.23 -7.37
N GLY A 40 -18.56 -16.49 -6.66
CA GLY A 40 -19.09 -16.89 -5.35
C GLY A 40 -18.20 -16.54 -4.16
N GLN A 41 -16.94 -16.15 -4.37
CA GLN A 41 -16.05 -15.69 -3.30
C GLN A 41 -16.35 -14.22 -2.94
N SER A 42 -16.07 -13.87 -1.69
CA SER A 42 -16.21 -12.51 -1.16
C SER A 42 -15.17 -11.56 -1.73
N CYS A 43 -15.60 -10.34 -2.03
CA CYS A 43 -14.76 -9.23 -2.46
C CYS A 43 -15.10 -7.97 -1.68
N VAL A 44 -14.26 -6.95 -1.81
CA VAL A 44 -14.58 -5.60 -1.34
C VAL A 44 -14.47 -4.61 -2.49
N ALA A 45 -15.33 -3.59 -2.47
CA ALA A 45 -15.21 -2.41 -3.31
C ALA A 45 -14.84 -1.22 -2.44
N LYS A 46 -13.81 -0.48 -2.83
CA LYS A 46 -13.30 0.68 -2.11
C LYS A 46 -13.54 1.95 -2.91
N GLU A 47 -14.08 2.95 -2.24
CA GLU A 47 -14.42 4.25 -2.81
C GLU A 47 -13.66 5.33 -2.05
N PHE A 48 -13.08 6.31 -2.76
CA PHE A 48 -12.52 7.50 -2.12
C PHE A 48 -13.65 8.35 -1.53
N LYS A 49 -13.44 8.90 -0.32
CA LYS A 49 -14.39 9.82 0.32
C LYS A 49 -14.50 11.13 -0.48
N SER A 50 -15.69 11.71 -0.52
CA SER A 50 -16.00 12.96 -1.23
C SER A 50 -15.25 14.17 -0.66
N GLY A 51 -14.79 15.08 -1.55
CA GLY A 51 -14.06 16.30 -1.17
C GLY A 51 -12.54 16.25 -1.40
N SER A 52 -12.03 15.17 -1.99
CA SER A 52 -10.59 14.93 -2.18
C SER A 52 -10.14 14.83 -3.64
N VAL A 53 -11.00 15.07 -4.65
CA VAL A 53 -10.85 14.36 -5.93
C VAL A 53 -10.92 15.23 -7.20
N VAL A 54 -9.90 15.05 -8.04
CA VAL A 54 -10.06 14.86 -9.49
C VAL A 54 -10.01 13.34 -9.69
N GLU A 55 -11.17 12.71 -9.92
CA GLU A 55 -11.40 11.27 -9.68
C GLU A 55 -10.45 10.30 -10.39
N GLU A 56 -10.04 10.57 -11.63
CA GLU A 56 -9.29 9.59 -12.42
C GLU A 56 -7.82 9.44 -11.98
N HIS A 57 -7.17 10.56 -11.61
CA HIS A 57 -5.75 10.57 -11.29
C HIS A 57 -5.42 9.75 -10.03
N TYR A 58 -6.29 9.76 -9.01
CA TYR A 58 -6.07 9.04 -7.76
C TYR A 58 -6.19 7.52 -7.91
N PHE A 59 -7.06 7.03 -8.82
CA PHE A 59 -7.14 5.60 -9.07
C PHE A 59 -5.86 5.09 -9.75
N GLU A 60 -5.33 5.82 -10.73
CA GLU A 60 -4.07 5.46 -11.39
C GLU A 60 -2.89 5.55 -10.43
N GLU A 61 -2.82 6.60 -9.62
CA GLU A 61 -1.80 6.76 -8.59
C GLU A 61 -1.82 5.61 -7.57
N GLU A 62 -3.00 5.21 -7.09
CA GLU A 62 -3.15 4.06 -6.20
C GLU A 62 -2.68 2.75 -6.84
N LEU A 63 -2.98 2.52 -8.12
CA LEU A 63 -2.50 1.34 -8.84
C LEU A 63 -0.97 1.34 -8.97
N ASN A 64 -0.35 2.51 -9.16
CA ASN A 64 1.11 2.66 -9.21
C ASN A 64 1.74 2.36 -7.83
N ILE A 65 1.15 2.86 -6.75
CA ILE A 65 1.59 2.57 -5.38
C ILE A 65 1.48 1.07 -5.09
N CYS A 66 0.36 0.43 -5.46
CA CYS A 66 0.18 -1.01 -5.31
C CYS A 66 1.20 -1.81 -6.13
N ALA A 67 1.54 -1.35 -7.34
CA ALA A 67 2.56 -1.99 -8.17
C ALA A 67 3.96 -1.90 -7.54
N LYS A 68 4.35 -0.72 -7.03
CA LYS A 68 5.63 -0.54 -6.32
C LYS A 68 5.70 -1.38 -5.04
N ALA A 69 4.61 -1.42 -4.26
CA ALA A 69 4.54 -2.28 -3.09
C ALA A 69 4.66 -3.77 -3.46
N GLN A 70 4.07 -4.18 -4.59
CA GLN A 70 4.22 -5.55 -5.08
C GLN A 70 5.67 -5.89 -5.46
N GLU A 71 6.39 -4.97 -6.11
CA GLU A 71 7.82 -5.16 -6.40
C GLU A 71 8.62 -5.42 -5.12
N ILE A 72 8.46 -4.54 -4.11
CA ILE A 72 9.14 -4.65 -2.82
C ILE A 72 8.81 -5.97 -2.09
N ILE A 73 7.53 -6.38 -2.11
CA ILE A 73 7.11 -7.62 -1.44
C ILE A 73 7.64 -8.85 -2.18
N ASN A 74 7.70 -8.83 -3.52
CA ASN A 74 8.33 -9.92 -4.25
C ASN A 74 9.80 -10.04 -3.87
N GLU A 75 10.54 -8.94 -3.83
CA GLU A 75 11.96 -8.92 -3.43
C GLU A 75 12.14 -9.44 -1.99
N PHE A 76 11.25 -9.10 -1.07
CA PHE A 76 11.31 -9.59 0.32
C PHE A 76 11.05 -11.10 0.41
N ASN A 77 10.06 -11.62 -0.34
CA ASN A 77 9.78 -13.07 -0.37
C ASN A 77 10.93 -13.83 -1.06
N GLU A 78 11.49 -13.28 -2.15
CA GLU A 78 12.61 -13.89 -2.89
C GLU A 78 13.92 -13.88 -2.10
N ALA A 79 14.05 -12.99 -1.11
CA ALA A 79 15.16 -13.00 -0.16
C ALA A 79 15.06 -14.13 0.88
N GLU A 80 13.93 -14.85 0.95
CA GLU A 80 13.71 -16.01 1.84
C GLU A 80 14.03 -15.72 3.32
N ILE A 81 13.82 -14.46 3.76
CA ILE A 81 14.04 -14.02 5.16
C ILE A 81 13.10 -14.75 6.13
N ILE A 82 11.94 -15.16 5.64
CA ILE A 82 10.95 -15.97 6.34
C ILE A 82 10.49 -17.13 5.46
N GLU A 83 10.02 -18.21 6.09
CA GLU A 83 9.50 -19.38 5.37
C GLU A 83 8.12 -19.14 4.73
N GLN A 84 7.32 -18.25 5.30
CA GLN A 84 5.97 -17.95 4.80
C GLN A 84 5.97 -16.82 3.77
N GLU A 85 4.97 -16.81 2.90
CA GLU A 85 4.87 -15.80 1.84
C GLU A 85 3.99 -14.62 2.26
N ILE A 86 4.34 -13.43 1.76
CA ILE A 86 3.49 -12.24 1.82
C ILE A 86 2.89 -11.98 0.44
N HIS A 87 1.56 -11.85 0.36
CA HIS A 87 0.87 -11.57 -0.89
C HIS A 87 0.11 -10.24 -0.83
N PRO A 88 0.49 -9.20 -1.60
CA PRO A 88 -0.38 -8.07 -1.83
C PRO A 88 -1.62 -8.47 -2.64
N ASN A 89 -2.79 -7.99 -2.19
CA ASN A 89 -3.94 -7.83 -3.06
C ASN A 89 -3.60 -6.86 -4.20
N LYS A 90 -3.96 -7.23 -5.43
CA LYS A 90 -3.90 -6.33 -6.58
C LYS A 90 -5.31 -5.84 -6.90
N PRO A 91 -5.66 -4.58 -6.56
CA PRO A 91 -6.96 -4.03 -6.89
C PRO A 91 -7.08 -3.74 -8.39
N GLU A 92 -8.32 -3.68 -8.87
CA GLU A 92 -8.67 -3.26 -10.23
C GLU A 92 -9.72 -2.16 -10.19
N ILE A 93 -9.66 -1.23 -11.15
CA ILE A 93 -10.65 -0.15 -11.27
C ILE A 93 -11.88 -0.68 -11.98
N TRP A 94 -13.01 -0.73 -11.28
CA TRP A 94 -14.30 -1.16 -11.83
C TRP A 94 -15.31 -0.01 -11.75
N THR A 95 -16.37 -0.10 -12.56
CA THR A 95 -17.43 0.91 -12.62
C THR A 95 -18.76 0.30 -12.23
N TYR A 96 -19.52 0.97 -11.36
CA TYR A 96 -20.88 0.54 -11.06
C TYR A 96 -21.78 0.71 -12.29
N THR A 97 -22.57 -0.31 -12.61
CA THR A 97 -23.43 -0.32 -13.80
C THR A 97 -24.90 -0.04 -13.51
N GLY A 98 -25.29 0.21 -12.25
CA GLY A 98 -26.69 0.41 -11.88
C GLY A 98 -26.88 1.05 -10.51
N GLY A 99 -28.12 1.49 -10.23
CA GLY A 99 -28.47 2.19 -9.00
C GLY A 99 -27.94 3.63 -8.93
N ARG A 100 -28.01 4.25 -7.74
CA ARG A 100 -27.63 5.66 -7.51
C ARG A 100 -26.14 5.95 -7.77
N LYS A 101 -25.30 4.92 -7.80
CA LYS A 101 -23.85 5.02 -8.02
C LYS A 101 -23.43 4.67 -9.45
N SER A 102 -24.37 4.44 -10.36
CA SER A 102 -24.07 4.10 -11.76
C SER A 102 -23.09 5.10 -12.38
N GLY A 103 -22.05 4.61 -13.04
CA GLY A 103 -20.97 5.41 -13.63
C GLY A 103 -19.82 5.77 -12.69
N GLN A 104 -19.97 5.62 -11.37
CA GLN A 104 -18.88 5.88 -10.41
C GLN A 104 -17.86 4.73 -10.42
N LYS A 105 -16.58 5.10 -10.38
CA LYS A 105 -15.45 4.16 -10.30
C LYS A 105 -15.19 3.72 -8.84
N ASN A 106 -14.66 2.53 -8.66
CA ASN A 106 -14.24 1.97 -7.38
C ASN A 106 -13.07 0.99 -7.59
N LEU A 107 -12.32 0.69 -6.52
CA LEU A 107 -11.27 -0.33 -6.52
C LEU A 107 -11.83 -1.63 -5.98
N VAL A 108 -11.78 -2.70 -6.78
CA VAL A 108 -12.23 -4.04 -6.37
C VAL A 108 -11.04 -4.95 -6.15
N GLU A 109 -11.06 -5.66 -5.03
CA GLU A 109 -10.06 -6.66 -4.67
C GLU A 109 -10.67 -7.82 -3.85
N PRO A 110 -9.98 -8.98 -3.76
CA PRO A 110 -10.46 -10.10 -2.97
C PRO A 110 -10.55 -9.73 -1.49
N MET A 111 -11.61 -10.14 -0.80
CA MET A 111 -11.80 -9.82 0.61
C MET A 111 -10.70 -10.46 1.47
N ILE A 112 -10.19 -9.70 2.44
CA ILE A 112 -9.26 -10.20 3.46
C ILE A 112 -10.04 -10.44 4.75
N THR A 113 -9.98 -11.65 5.29
CA THR A 113 -10.54 -11.98 6.60
C THR A 113 -9.56 -11.65 7.73
N ASN A 114 -10.06 -11.39 8.94
CA ASN A 114 -9.24 -11.06 10.11
C ASN A 114 -8.31 -9.85 9.88
N PHE A 115 -8.87 -8.81 9.27
CA PHE A 115 -8.13 -7.61 8.89
C PHE A 115 -7.57 -6.88 10.12
N GLU A 116 -6.28 -6.59 10.10
CA GLU A 116 -5.57 -5.86 11.13
C GLU A 116 -4.51 -4.94 10.53
N LYS A 117 -4.14 -3.91 11.28
CA LYS A 117 -3.04 -3.00 10.93
C LYS A 117 -1.83 -3.32 11.77
N PHE A 118 -0.69 -3.54 11.12
CA PHE A 118 0.57 -3.93 11.77
C PHE A 118 1.43 -2.72 12.11
N ASN A 119 1.49 -1.76 11.20
CA ASN A 119 2.15 -0.48 11.41
C ASN A 119 1.45 0.66 10.66
N SER A 120 1.87 1.90 10.90
CA SER A 120 1.37 3.06 10.16
C SER A 120 2.47 3.88 9.51
N ASN A 121 2.10 4.75 8.58
CA ASN A 121 3.00 5.73 7.97
C ASN A 121 3.48 6.84 8.94
N SER A 122 2.98 6.88 10.18
CA SER A 122 3.48 7.77 11.25
C SER A 122 4.42 7.08 12.23
N GLY A 123 4.75 5.80 11.99
CA GLY A 123 5.62 4.99 12.85
C GLY A 123 4.90 4.36 14.05
N TRP A 124 3.57 4.29 14.04
CA TRP A 124 2.84 3.46 15.00
C TRP A 124 3.08 1.98 14.70
N VAL A 125 3.17 1.17 15.76
CA VAL A 125 3.31 -0.29 15.68
C VAL A 125 2.28 -0.91 16.60
N LYS A 126 1.61 -1.96 16.11
CA LYS A 126 0.62 -2.71 16.89
C LYS A 126 1.26 -3.27 18.16
N GLN A 127 0.66 -2.96 19.32
CA GLN A 127 1.08 -3.47 20.62
C GLN A 127 0.57 -4.91 20.85
N ASN A 128 1.22 -5.67 21.73
CA ASN A 128 0.94 -7.10 21.98
C ASN A 128 1.01 -7.94 20.69
N SER A 129 2.06 -7.68 19.92
CA SER A 129 2.26 -8.22 18.59
C SER A 129 2.55 -9.72 18.58
N ASN A 130 1.99 -10.41 17.60
CA ASN A 130 2.43 -11.73 17.19
C ASN A 130 3.68 -11.61 16.28
N GLY A 131 4.29 -12.74 15.90
CA GLY A 131 5.47 -12.77 15.01
C GLY A 131 5.29 -11.98 13.71
N TRP A 132 4.07 -11.92 13.15
CA TRP A 132 3.80 -11.16 11.93
C TRP A 132 4.00 -9.66 12.08
N THR A 133 3.78 -9.06 13.25
CA THR A 133 4.11 -7.61 13.38
C THR A 133 5.61 -7.39 13.29
N VAL A 134 6.43 -8.32 13.81
CA VAL A 134 7.90 -8.26 13.70
C VAL A 134 8.32 -8.43 12.25
N VAL A 135 7.71 -9.37 11.52
CA VAL A 135 7.91 -9.54 10.06
C VAL A 135 7.55 -8.25 9.30
N MET A 136 6.42 -7.62 9.62
CA MET A 136 5.99 -6.39 8.94
C MET A 136 6.92 -5.21 9.25
N GLN A 137 7.50 -5.14 10.46
CA GLN A 137 8.56 -4.17 10.76
C GLN A 137 9.82 -4.44 9.94
N ALA A 138 10.21 -5.71 9.76
CA ALA A 138 11.34 -6.10 8.94
C ALA A 138 11.10 -5.82 7.46
N LEU A 139 9.92 -6.11 6.91
CA LEU A 139 9.54 -5.75 5.54
C LEU A 139 9.66 -4.24 5.28
N SER A 140 9.18 -3.41 6.22
CA SER A 140 9.39 -1.97 6.14
C SER A 140 10.88 -1.59 6.14
N HIS A 141 11.69 -2.12 7.07
CA HIS A 141 13.14 -1.83 7.08
C HIS A 141 13.85 -2.34 5.81
N PHE A 142 13.56 -3.56 5.37
CA PHE A 142 14.06 -4.14 4.13
C PHE A 142 13.79 -3.24 2.93
N SER A 143 12.57 -2.73 2.79
CA SER A 143 12.22 -1.86 1.65
C SER A 143 13.10 -0.61 1.55
N TYR A 144 13.46 -0.01 2.69
CA TYR A 144 14.41 1.11 2.74
C TYR A 144 15.83 0.68 2.40
N HIS A 145 16.26 -0.45 2.93
CA HIS A 145 17.59 -0.97 2.65
C HIS A 145 17.77 -1.31 1.16
N ASN A 146 16.88 -2.14 0.63
CA ASN A 146 16.95 -2.68 -0.73
C ASN A 146 16.79 -1.59 -1.80
N SER A 147 16.05 -0.52 -1.50
CA SER A 147 15.94 0.64 -2.39
C SER A 147 17.11 1.62 -2.31
N GLY A 148 18.16 1.34 -1.52
CA GLY A 148 19.28 2.27 -1.32
C GLY A 148 18.88 3.54 -0.54
N GLY A 149 17.80 3.47 0.24
CA GLY A 149 17.28 4.57 1.04
C GLY A 149 16.27 5.48 0.33
N GLU A 150 15.77 5.08 -0.84
CA GLU A 150 14.85 5.89 -1.65
C GLU A 150 13.38 5.68 -1.30
N TYR A 151 12.98 4.48 -0.87
CA TYR A 151 11.59 4.13 -0.58
C TYR A 151 11.42 3.39 0.74
N LEU A 152 10.31 3.63 1.43
CA LEU A 152 9.90 2.89 2.62
C LEU A 152 8.45 2.45 2.47
N LEU A 153 8.24 1.14 2.36
CA LEU A 153 6.92 0.52 2.42
C LEU A 153 6.43 0.48 3.87
N CYS A 154 5.27 1.07 4.13
CA CYS A 154 4.68 1.18 5.47
C CYS A 154 3.15 1.16 5.38
N ASP A 155 2.49 1.48 6.49
CA ASP A 155 1.04 1.39 6.62
C ASP A 155 0.51 -0.02 6.35
N LEU A 156 1.33 -1.02 6.73
CA LEU A 156 1.09 -2.43 6.43
C LEU A 156 -0.14 -2.92 7.20
N GLN A 157 -1.14 -3.36 6.44
CA GLN A 157 -2.42 -3.82 6.94
C GLN A 157 -2.96 -4.94 6.05
N GLY A 158 -3.66 -5.89 6.67
CA GLY A 158 -4.01 -7.12 6.01
C GLY A 158 -4.50 -8.20 6.96
N GLY A 159 -4.47 -9.44 6.51
CA GLY A 159 -4.97 -10.60 7.25
C GLY A 159 -3.99 -11.75 7.20
N ARG A 160 -3.98 -12.54 8.28
CA ARG A 160 -3.12 -13.70 8.44
C ARG A 160 -3.87 -14.98 8.06
N TYR A 161 -3.18 -15.85 7.36
CA TYR A 161 -3.65 -17.17 6.92
C TYR A 161 -2.63 -18.23 7.34
N SER A 162 -2.95 -19.51 7.16
CA SER A 162 -2.07 -20.61 7.55
C SER A 162 -0.78 -20.67 6.73
N ASP A 163 -0.83 -20.18 5.49
CA ASP A 163 0.23 -20.20 4.49
C ASP A 163 0.98 -18.87 4.34
N GLY A 164 0.55 -17.82 5.05
CA GLY A 164 1.18 -16.51 4.92
C GLY A 164 0.33 -15.34 5.39
N CYS A 165 0.66 -14.17 4.85
CA CYS A 165 -0.09 -12.94 5.11
C CYS A 165 -0.51 -12.28 3.80
N VAL A 166 -1.75 -11.80 3.75
CA VAL A 166 -2.23 -10.99 2.62
C VAL A 166 -2.34 -9.55 3.05
N LEU A 167 -1.73 -8.64 2.28
CA LEU A 167 -1.72 -7.20 2.54
C LEU A 167 -2.59 -6.44 1.53
N SER A 168 -3.06 -5.26 1.92
CA SER A 168 -3.78 -4.32 1.05
C SER A 168 -3.59 -2.88 1.51
N ASP A 169 -3.94 -1.92 0.64
CA ASP A 169 -3.80 -0.47 0.83
C ASP A 169 -2.41 -0.07 1.37
N PRO A 170 -1.31 -0.43 0.68
CA PRO A 170 0.04 -0.07 1.10
C PRO A 170 0.29 1.43 0.97
N VAL A 171 1.22 1.96 1.77
CA VAL A 171 1.78 3.30 1.59
C VAL A 171 3.26 3.20 1.28
N ILE A 172 3.70 3.93 0.26
CA ILE A 172 5.11 4.15 -0.02
C ILE A 172 5.46 5.56 0.45
N MET A 173 6.40 5.67 1.38
CA MET A 173 7.09 6.93 1.62
C MET A 173 8.32 6.98 0.71
N SER A 174 8.57 8.13 0.10
CA SER A 174 9.72 8.31 -0.80
C SER A 174 10.57 9.49 -0.36
N LYS A 175 11.84 9.48 -0.74
CA LYS A 175 12.74 10.61 -0.49
C LYS A 175 12.28 11.89 -1.20
N ASP A 176 11.77 11.75 -2.42
CA ASP A 176 11.30 12.87 -3.26
C ASP A 176 9.85 13.30 -2.98
N GLN A 177 9.16 12.54 -2.13
CA GLN A 177 7.80 12.81 -1.67
C GLN A 177 6.77 12.86 -2.82
N ASP A 178 6.84 11.86 -3.72
CA ASP A 178 6.07 11.79 -4.96
C ASP A 178 5.10 10.58 -5.05
N CYS A 179 4.93 9.83 -3.95
CA CYS A 179 4.09 8.63 -3.88
C CYS A 179 2.69 8.89 -3.28
N GLY A 180 2.07 10.01 -3.66
CA GLY A 180 0.71 10.37 -3.26
C GLY A 180 0.56 11.01 -1.88
N PRO A 181 -0.68 11.27 -1.42
CA PRO A 181 -0.95 12.13 -0.26
C PRO A 181 -0.55 11.53 1.09
N ALA A 182 -0.36 10.20 1.16
CA ALA A 182 0.10 9.49 2.35
C ALA A 182 1.64 9.40 2.42
N ASP A 183 2.35 9.84 1.38
CA ASP A 183 3.80 9.95 1.39
C ASP A 183 4.20 11.16 2.26
N LEU A 184 4.75 10.89 3.45
CA LEU A 184 5.20 11.92 4.38
C LEU A 184 6.69 12.28 4.17
N GLY A 185 7.27 11.84 3.06
CA GLY A 185 8.65 12.14 2.69
C GLY A 185 9.68 11.61 3.70
N MET A 186 10.83 12.27 3.72
CA MET A 186 11.90 11.98 4.67
C MET A 186 11.49 12.16 6.14
N ASP A 187 10.55 13.07 6.44
CA ASP A 187 10.06 13.25 7.82
C ASP A 187 9.29 12.01 8.30
N GLY A 188 8.52 11.38 7.42
CA GLY A 188 7.87 10.10 7.67
C GLY A 188 8.85 8.95 7.81
N ILE A 189 9.83 8.85 6.90
CA ILE A 189 10.90 7.83 6.95
C ILE A 189 11.68 7.92 8.27
N MET A 190 12.13 9.12 8.63
CA MET A 190 12.84 9.36 9.90
C MET A 190 11.98 9.01 11.11
N SER A 191 10.70 9.38 11.07
CA SER A 191 9.72 9.09 12.12
C SER A 191 9.46 7.59 12.30
N PHE A 192 9.48 6.81 11.22
CA PHE A 192 9.47 5.35 11.28
C PHE A 192 10.74 4.83 11.96
N PHE A 193 11.92 5.21 11.47
CA PHE A 193 13.20 4.68 11.96
C PHE A 193 13.56 5.09 13.40
N GLN A 194 13.11 6.25 13.87
CA GLN A 194 13.27 6.65 15.28
C GLN A 194 12.48 5.73 16.24
N ARG A 195 11.37 5.17 15.77
CA ARG A 195 10.50 4.27 16.55
C ARG A 195 10.78 2.80 16.28
N HIS A 196 11.33 2.49 15.12
CA HIS A 196 11.68 1.14 14.73
C HIS A 196 12.75 0.56 15.66
N ARG A 197 12.57 -0.73 15.98
CA ARG A 197 13.56 -1.55 16.68
C ARG A 197 13.68 -2.82 15.84
N CYS A 198 14.90 -3.14 15.42
CA CYS A 198 15.14 -4.36 14.66
C CYS A 198 14.71 -5.56 15.49
N GLY A 199 13.95 -6.46 14.86
CA GLY A 199 13.62 -7.77 15.41
C GLY A 199 14.48 -8.87 14.79
N GLU A 200 14.08 -10.12 15.00
CA GLU A 200 14.80 -11.31 14.52
C GLU A 200 14.88 -11.41 12.99
N TYR A 201 13.92 -10.82 12.26
CA TYR A 201 13.86 -10.82 10.79
C TYR A 201 14.58 -9.63 10.15
N CYS A 202 15.18 -8.74 10.96
CA CYS A 202 16.01 -7.65 10.43
C CYS A 202 17.47 -8.08 10.40
N GLU A 203 18.17 -7.85 9.30
CA GLU A 203 19.63 -8.05 9.29
C GLU A 203 20.37 -6.83 9.84
N SER A 204 21.45 -7.08 10.57
CA SER A 204 22.29 -6.02 11.12
C SER A 204 23.02 -5.19 10.05
N SER A 205 23.20 -5.75 8.86
CA SER A 205 23.82 -5.13 7.68
C SER A 205 22.90 -4.09 7.02
N TRP A 206 21.58 -4.15 7.26
CA TRP A 206 20.63 -3.29 6.59
C TRP A 206 20.79 -1.83 7.00
N SER A 207 20.92 -0.97 5.99
CA SER A 207 21.08 0.46 6.15
C SER A 207 19.88 1.09 6.86
N LYS A 208 20.16 2.18 7.59
CA LYS A 208 19.18 3.03 8.26
C LYS A 208 19.56 4.49 8.01
N PRO A 209 18.60 5.42 7.96
CA PRO A 209 18.96 6.82 7.95
C PRO A 209 19.62 7.19 9.30
N PRO A 210 20.47 8.22 9.32
CA PRO A 210 21.03 8.73 10.57
C PRO A 210 19.90 9.22 11.48
N ILE A 211 19.84 8.71 12.70
CA ILE A 211 18.82 9.10 13.68
C ILE A 211 19.20 10.45 14.28
N ILE A 212 18.58 11.52 13.80
CA ILE A 212 18.80 12.89 14.26
C ILE A 212 17.53 13.41 14.93
N GLY A 213 17.66 13.92 16.17
CA GLY A 213 16.55 14.55 16.88
C GLY A 213 15.42 13.60 17.29
N LYS A 214 14.18 14.12 17.29
CA LYS A 214 12.95 13.39 17.64
C LYS A 214 12.02 13.28 16.44
N ALA A 215 11.04 12.38 16.54
CA ALA A 215 10.02 12.20 15.51
C ALA A 215 9.17 13.44 15.31
N ARG A 216 9.11 13.89 14.05
CA ARG A 216 8.37 15.08 13.62
C ARG A 216 6.90 14.78 13.36
N ILE A 217 6.58 13.56 12.93
CA ILE A 217 5.20 13.13 12.70
C ILE A 217 4.64 12.55 14.01
N PRO A 218 3.52 13.09 14.54
CA PRO A 218 2.83 12.49 15.68
C PRO A 218 2.39 11.05 15.37
N MET A 219 2.60 10.17 16.33
CA MET A 219 2.28 8.75 16.16
C MET A 219 0.76 8.53 16.22
N THR A 220 0.22 7.85 15.22
CA THR A 220 -1.21 7.56 15.08
C THR A 220 -1.39 6.17 14.46
N GLN A 221 -2.43 5.44 14.86
CA GLN A 221 -2.77 4.16 14.22
C GLN A 221 -3.32 4.35 12.80
N GLY A 222 -4.09 5.42 12.58
CA GLY A 222 -4.61 5.78 11.26
C GLY A 222 -3.51 6.24 10.30
N THR A 223 -3.82 6.26 9.01
CA THR A 223 -2.93 6.81 7.99
C THR A 223 -2.93 8.33 8.10
N SER A 224 -1.74 8.92 8.25
CA SER A 224 -1.51 10.36 8.28
C SER A 224 -1.32 10.93 6.88
N MET A 225 -1.59 12.24 6.71
CA MET A 225 -1.50 12.93 5.41
C MET A 225 -0.64 14.18 5.52
N GLN A 226 -0.13 14.63 4.38
CA GLN A 226 0.20 16.04 4.23
C GLN A 226 -1.10 16.86 4.34
N ALA A 227 -1.15 17.84 5.25
CA ALA A 227 -2.15 18.89 5.10
C ALA A 227 -1.92 19.51 3.71
N TYR A 228 -2.98 19.78 2.93
CA TYR A 228 -2.87 20.51 1.66
C TYR A 228 -2.10 21.82 1.90
N LEU A 229 -0.78 21.80 1.75
CA LEU A 229 0.02 23.00 1.58
C LEU A 229 -0.46 23.55 0.24
N THR A 230 -1.20 24.64 0.32
CA THR A 230 -1.73 25.46 -0.79
C THR A 230 -0.95 25.23 -2.07
N THR A 231 -1.66 24.73 -3.09
CA THR A 231 -1.18 24.52 -4.46
C THR A 231 -0.26 25.66 -4.89
N GLY A 232 1.04 25.40 -4.83
CA GLY A 232 2.10 26.30 -5.22
C GLY A 232 3.11 25.53 -6.05
N ARG A 233 2.91 25.56 -7.36
CA ARG A 233 3.76 25.04 -8.45
C ARG A 233 3.75 23.52 -8.65
N THR A 234 3.03 23.12 -9.70
CA THR A 234 3.36 22.08 -10.69
C THR A 234 4.45 21.09 -10.26
N ARG A 235 4.03 19.96 -9.69
CA ARG A 235 4.89 18.77 -9.59
C ARG A 235 4.29 17.70 -10.47
N LEU A 236 5.11 17.21 -11.40
CA LEU A 236 4.70 16.29 -12.45
C LEU A 236 4.50 14.89 -11.86
N PRO A 237 3.39 14.21 -12.14
CA PRO A 237 3.15 12.84 -11.68
C PRO A 237 4.11 11.83 -12.34
N LEU A 238 4.31 10.69 -11.66
CA LEU A 238 5.13 9.53 -12.03
C LEU A 238 4.97 9.05 -13.50
N SER A 239 3.87 9.39 -14.17
CA SER A 239 3.57 9.00 -15.56
C SER A 239 4.57 9.51 -16.61
N ARG A 240 5.45 10.46 -16.25
CA ARG A 240 6.45 11.02 -17.19
C ARG A 240 7.87 10.46 -17.05
N ALA A 241 8.22 9.82 -15.93
CA ALA A 241 9.58 9.29 -15.72
C ALA A 241 9.90 8.07 -16.60
N ILE A 242 8.87 7.35 -17.07
CA ILE A 242 9.03 6.12 -17.87
C ILE A 242 9.30 6.41 -19.36
N LYS A 243 9.00 7.62 -19.87
CA LYS A 243 9.13 7.94 -21.31
C LYS A 243 10.48 8.48 -21.75
N ASN A 244 11.43 8.73 -20.83
CA ASN A 244 12.71 9.38 -21.14
C ASN A 244 13.93 8.51 -20.81
N ARG A 245 13.90 7.20 -21.12
CA ARG A 245 15.15 6.45 -21.32
C ARG A 245 15.59 6.58 -22.77
N PRO A 246 16.77 7.15 -23.08
CA PRO A 246 17.34 7.01 -24.40
C PRO A 246 17.67 5.54 -24.67
N SER A 247 17.28 5.05 -25.85
CA SER A 247 17.66 3.73 -26.35
C SER A 247 19.19 3.61 -26.39
N PRO A 248 19.77 2.45 -26.05
CA PRO A 248 21.19 2.23 -26.22
C PRO A 248 21.55 2.30 -27.71
N ILE A 249 22.54 3.14 -28.02
CA ILE A 249 23.17 3.23 -29.33
C ILE A 249 23.89 1.89 -29.56
N LEU A 250 23.49 1.17 -30.60
CA LEU A 250 24.26 0.06 -31.15
C LEU A 250 25.39 0.69 -31.97
N GLU A 251 26.63 0.48 -31.55
CA GLU A 251 27.81 0.71 -32.39
C GLU A 251 28.07 -0.56 -33.20
N ASP A 252 28.22 -0.38 -34.52
CA ASP A 252 28.67 -1.39 -35.49
C ASP A 252 30.15 -1.75 -35.32
#